data_AF-A0A7V4IWU3-F1
#
_entry.id   AF-A0A7V4IWU3-F1
#
_cell.length_a   1.000
_cell.length_b   1.000
_cell.length_c   1.000
_cell.angle_alpha   90.00
_cell.angle_beta   90.00
_cell.angle_gamma   90.00
#
_symmetry.space_group_name_H-M   'P 1'
#
loop_
_entity.id
_entity.type
_entity.pdbx_description
1 polymer ?
#
loop_
_entity_poly.entity_id
_entity_poly.type
_entity_poly.pdbx_seq_one_letter_code
_entity_poly.pdbx_strand_id
1 'polypeptide(L)'
;MKRIMLLVLAGLILLGVAYAYRPLTKRMERWRYDGDGLGNFHVFEPTPAEIEAAMGRSDPGAPEDPRRIQEFVRLYKSRFRSNFQAVSISHEAPGRFSVQFAAVIPRWDMANVTLDAAHLAHRVLGRRHDFDIYETYIPTKRKIGELRWPEGGERAKVIFDESFAEQSRPLGPEAPTTLGPFSEIPFRVPPAMRGTGNRAAALNAPQFLRSTDLVFEQN
;
A
#
# COMPACT_ATOMS: atom_id res chain seq x y z
N MET A 1 -33.74 45.17 18.03
CA MET A 1 -33.63 43.74 18.44
C MET A 1 -33.49 42.76 17.28
N LYS A 2 -34.36 42.75 16.25
CA LYS A 2 -34.29 41.76 15.13
C LYS A 2 -32.92 41.64 14.43
N ARG A 3 -32.20 42.76 14.23
CA ARG A 3 -30.86 42.77 13.59
C ARG A 3 -29.77 42.10 14.44
N ILE A 4 -29.85 42.21 15.76
CA ILE A 4 -28.87 41.60 16.68
C ILE A 4 -29.05 40.08 16.69
N MET A 5 -30.30 39.60 16.67
CA MET A 5 -30.61 38.17 16.65
C MET A 5 -30.13 37.47 15.36
N LEU A 6 -30.22 38.14 14.21
CA LEU A 6 -29.72 37.64 12.93
C LEU A 6 -28.19 37.48 12.91
N LEU A 7 -27.46 38.42 13.50
CA LEU A 7 -25.99 38.35 13.58
C LEU A 7 -25.51 37.21 14.48
N VAL A 8 -26.20 36.98 15.61
CA VAL A 8 -25.88 35.86 16.51
C VAL A 8 -26.12 34.51 15.83
N LEU A 9 -27.22 34.37 15.09
CA LEU A 9 -27.54 33.13 14.38
C LEU A 9 -26.51 32.84 13.27
N ALA A 10 -26.13 33.86 12.48
CA ALA A 10 -25.12 33.72 11.44
C ALA A 10 -23.74 33.34 12.02
N GLY A 11 -23.37 33.93 13.16
CA GLY A 11 -22.13 33.58 13.88
C GLY A 11 -22.11 32.13 14.35
N LEU A 12 -23.22 31.62 14.90
CA LEU A 12 -23.32 30.23 15.34
C LEU A 12 -23.25 29.22 14.19
N ILE A 13 -23.87 29.54 13.04
CA ILE A 13 -23.80 28.70 11.84
C ILE A 13 -22.35 28.64 11.33
N LEU A 14 -21.68 29.79 11.20
CA LEU A 14 -20.28 29.83 10.77
C LEU A 14 -19.34 29.09 11.74
N LEU A 15 -19.58 29.20 13.04
CA LEU A 15 -18.80 28.46 14.04
C LEU A 15 -19.02 26.95 13.94
N GLY A 16 -20.27 26.51 13.75
CA GLY A 16 -20.63 25.10 13.57
C GLY A 16 -20.01 24.52 12.30
N VAL A 17 -20.05 25.27 11.19
CA VAL A 17 -19.38 24.89 9.94
C VAL A 17 -17.86 24.81 10.15
N ALA A 18 -17.23 25.84 10.71
CA ALA A 18 -15.79 25.82 10.97
C ALA A 18 -15.36 24.65 11.89
N TYR A 19 -16.17 24.31 12.89
CA TYR A 19 -15.92 23.17 13.77
C TYR A 19 -16.04 21.83 13.03
N ALA A 20 -17.06 21.68 12.17
CA ALA A 20 -17.25 20.49 11.33
C ALA A 20 -16.15 20.31 10.26
N TYR A 21 -15.56 21.42 9.78
CA TYR A 21 -14.47 21.39 8.79
C TYR A 21 -13.08 21.20 9.40
N ARG A 22 -12.90 21.44 10.70
CA ARG A 22 -11.61 21.25 11.40
C ARG A 22 -11.01 19.83 11.33
N PRO A 23 -11.78 18.73 11.37
CA PRO A 23 -11.21 17.38 11.14
C PRO A 23 -10.82 17.14 9.68
N LEU A 24 -11.45 17.83 8.71
CA LEU A 24 -11.11 17.72 7.29
C LEU A 24 -9.76 18.37 6.97
N THR A 25 -9.49 19.57 7.50
CA THR A 25 -8.22 20.28 7.21
C THR A 25 -7.00 19.63 7.86
N LYS A 26 -7.13 19.04 9.07
CA LYS A 26 -6.05 18.24 9.69
C LYS A 26 -5.74 16.96 8.92
N ARG A 27 -6.73 16.34 8.25
CA ARG A 27 -6.49 15.25 7.30
C ARG A 27 -5.77 15.75 6.06
N MET A 28 -6.03 17.00 5.64
CA MET A 28 -5.45 17.54 4.42
C MET A 28 -3.98 18.00 4.56
N GLU A 29 -3.56 18.50 5.73
CA GLU A 29 -2.15 18.85 5.96
C GLU A 29 -1.20 17.64 5.98
N ARG A 30 -1.71 16.43 6.22
CA ARG A 30 -0.95 15.18 6.09
C ARG A 30 -0.57 14.87 4.63
N TRP A 31 -1.16 15.56 3.64
CA TRP A 31 -0.78 15.45 2.22
C TRP A 31 0.41 16.31 1.81
N ARG A 32 1.10 16.97 2.75
CA ARG A 32 2.46 17.42 2.47
C ARG A 32 3.34 16.18 2.32
N TYR A 33 3.45 15.79 1.06
CA TYR A 33 4.30 14.79 0.45
C TYR A 33 5.76 15.07 0.83
N ASP A 34 6.16 14.70 2.04
CA ASP A 34 7.56 14.67 2.46
C ASP A 34 8.18 13.34 1.94
N GLY A 35 8.34 13.24 0.62
CA GLY A 35 8.97 12.12 -0.10
C GLY A 35 7.99 11.16 -0.76
N ASP A 36 8.39 10.61 -1.92
CA ASP A 36 7.60 9.71 -2.77
C ASP A 36 7.25 8.34 -2.14
N GLY A 37 7.48 8.16 -0.83
CA GLY A 37 7.28 6.90 -0.12
C GLY A 37 5.92 6.77 0.57
N LEU A 38 5.61 5.55 1.03
CA LEU A 38 4.42 5.24 1.85
C LEU A 38 4.48 5.86 3.26
N GLY A 39 5.64 6.37 3.67
CA GLY A 39 5.89 6.86 5.02
C GLY A 39 5.89 5.72 6.05
N ASN A 40 5.62 6.03 7.32
CA ASN A 40 5.53 5.03 8.38
C ASN A 40 4.19 4.29 8.34
N PHE A 41 4.00 3.37 7.39
CA PHE A 41 2.75 2.64 7.23
C PHE A 41 2.40 1.73 8.42
N HIS A 42 3.32 1.49 9.37
CA HIS A 42 3.05 0.74 10.60
C HIS A 42 2.02 1.39 11.52
N VAL A 43 1.81 2.71 11.40
CA VAL A 43 0.79 3.44 12.18
C VAL A 43 -0.55 3.58 11.45
N PHE A 44 -0.68 3.00 10.25
CA PHE A 44 -1.96 3.01 9.53
C PHE A 44 -2.95 2.07 10.20
N GLU A 45 -4.15 2.57 10.47
CA GLU A 45 -5.25 1.81 11.07
C GLU A 45 -6.05 1.03 10.01
N PRO A 46 -6.42 -0.25 10.26
CA PRO A 46 -6.02 -1.04 11.43
C PRO A 46 -4.53 -1.41 11.37
N THR A 47 -3.84 -1.28 12.50
CA THR A 47 -2.43 -1.65 12.66
C THR A 47 -2.27 -3.17 12.58
N PRO A 48 -1.05 -3.70 12.31
CA PRO A 48 -0.82 -5.14 12.32
C PRO A 48 -1.25 -5.83 13.62
N ALA A 49 -1.06 -5.18 14.77
CA ALA A 49 -1.45 -5.71 16.07
C ALA A 49 -2.99 -5.78 16.22
N GLU A 50 -3.72 -4.78 15.72
CA GLU A 50 -5.18 -4.79 15.72
C GLU A 50 -5.76 -5.84 14.79
N ILE A 51 -5.14 -6.06 13.62
CA ILE A 51 -5.53 -7.15 12.71
C ILE A 51 -5.27 -8.51 13.37
N GLU A 52 -4.11 -8.70 14.00
CA GLU A 52 -3.80 -9.93 14.73
C GLU A 52 -4.78 -10.18 15.89
N ALA A 53 -5.15 -9.13 16.64
CA ALA A 53 -6.14 -9.23 17.70
C ALA A 53 -7.54 -9.57 17.18
N ALA A 54 -7.97 -8.94 16.08
CA ALA A 54 -9.28 -9.17 15.47
C ALA A 54 -9.41 -10.58 14.87
N MET A 55 -8.34 -11.08 14.26
CA MET A 55 -8.35 -12.42 13.67
C MET A 55 -8.07 -13.52 14.69
N GLY A 56 -7.29 -13.22 15.74
CA GLY A 56 -6.65 -14.23 16.58
C GLY A 56 -5.52 -14.95 15.84
N ARG A 57 -4.80 -15.82 16.56
CA ARG A 57 -3.78 -16.70 15.97
C ARG A 57 -4.41 -17.98 15.45
N SER A 58 -3.89 -18.49 14.35
CA SER A 58 -4.23 -19.82 13.84
C SER A 58 -3.21 -20.85 14.29
N ASP A 59 -3.65 -22.09 14.45
CA ASP A 59 -2.75 -23.21 14.72
C ASP A 59 -1.74 -23.38 13.56
N PRO A 60 -0.46 -23.64 13.85
CA PRO A 60 0.53 -23.91 12.83
C PRO A 60 0.10 -25.07 11.93
N GLY A 61 0.11 -24.86 10.62
CA GLY A 61 -0.28 -25.89 9.64
C GLY A 61 -1.78 -26.14 9.51
N ALA A 62 -2.63 -25.29 10.10
CA ALA A 62 -4.07 -25.36 9.91
C ALA A 62 -4.43 -25.32 8.40
N PRO A 63 -5.45 -26.10 7.96
CA PRO A 63 -5.97 -25.99 6.61
C PRO A 63 -6.39 -24.56 6.28
N GLU A 64 -6.28 -24.18 5.01
CA GLU A 64 -6.75 -22.87 4.57
C GLU A 64 -8.26 -22.75 4.72
N ASP A 65 -8.69 -21.80 5.55
CA ASP A 65 -10.09 -21.38 5.65
C ASP A 65 -10.32 -20.17 4.74
N PRO A 66 -11.09 -20.30 3.65
CA PRO A 66 -11.38 -19.21 2.73
C PRO A 66 -12.02 -17.99 3.41
N ARG A 67 -12.83 -18.18 4.46
CA ARG A 67 -13.47 -17.07 5.18
C ARG A 67 -12.44 -16.24 5.92
N ARG A 68 -11.50 -16.92 6.57
CA ARG A 68 -10.41 -16.29 7.31
C ARG A 68 -9.43 -15.56 6.38
N ILE A 69 -9.14 -16.14 5.21
CA ILE A 69 -8.33 -15.50 4.15
C ILE A 69 -9.02 -14.23 3.64
N GLN A 70 -10.32 -14.29 3.35
CA GLN A 70 -11.09 -13.13 2.90
C GLN A 70 -11.09 -12.02 3.96
N GLU A 71 -11.24 -12.38 5.23
CA GLU A 71 -11.21 -11.43 6.33
C GLU A 71 -9.82 -10.76 6.49
N PHE A 72 -8.74 -11.54 6.38
CA PHE A 72 -7.38 -11.00 6.33
C PHE A 72 -7.21 -9.99 5.19
N VAL A 73 -7.60 -10.38 3.97
CA VAL A 73 -7.52 -9.51 2.78
C VAL A 73 -8.31 -8.23 3.00
N ARG A 74 -9.52 -8.32 3.56
CA ARG A 74 -10.40 -7.17 3.85
C ARG A 74 -9.75 -6.20 4.84
N LEU A 75 -9.26 -6.70 5.97
CA LEU A 75 -8.64 -5.90 7.04
C LEU A 75 -7.31 -5.29 6.58
N TYR A 76 -6.47 -6.07 5.89
CA TYR A 76 -5.18 -5.56 5.42
C TYR A 76 -5.35 -4.50 4.32
N LYS A 77 -6.33 -4.69 3.42
CA LYS A 77 -6.67 -3.70 2.39
C LYS A 77 -7.25 -2.41 2.98
N SER A 78 -8.08 -2.51 4.03
CA SER A 78 -8.68 -1.32 4.66
C SER A 78 -7.62 -0.40 5.27
N ARG A 79 -6.52 -0.97 5.77
CA ARG A 79 -5.37 -0.24 6.32
C ARG A 79 -4.82 0.83 5.37
N PHE A 80 -4.61 0.46 4.11
CA PHE A 80 -4.08 1.38 3.12
C PHE A 80 -5.16 2.29 2.54
N ARG A 81 -6.37 1.78 2.35
CA ARG A 81 -7.49 2.57 1.80
C ARG A 81 -7.92 3.72 2.70
N SER A 82 -7.97 3.50 4.01
CA SER A 82 -8.29 4.54 5.01
C SER A 82 -7.23 5.65 5.07
N ASN A 83 -6.03 5.37 4.59
CA ASN A 83 -4.91 6.30 4.48
C ASN A 83 -4.66 6.77 3.04
N PHE A 84 -5.64 6.56 2.16
CA PHE A 84 -5.62 6.94 0.74
C PHE A 84 -4.43 6.41 -0.07
N GLN A 85 -3.85 5.30 0.36
CA GLN A 85 -2.76 4.64 -0.35
C GLN A 85 -3.33 3.66 -1.37
N ALA A 86 -2.79 3.68 -2.58
CA ALA A 86 -3.16 2.79 -3.69
C ALA A 86 -2.45 1.43 -3.56
N VAL A 87 -2.69 0.76 -2.44
CA VAL A 87 -2.24 -0.60 -2.16
C VAL A 87 -3.45 -1.53 -2.06
N SER A 88 -3.38 -2.69 -2.70
CA SER A 88 -4.41 -3.73 -2.61
C SER A 88 -3.76 -5.10 -2.46
N ILE A 89 -4.41 -6.00 -1.75
CA ILE A 89 -4.03 -7.41 -1.64
C ILE A 89 -5.19 -8.28 -2.11
N SER A 90 -4.91 -9.41 -2.75
CA SER A 90 -5.87 -10.44 -3.16
C SER A 90 -5.29 -11.84 -2.93
N HIS A 91 -6.17 -12.81 -2.66
CA HIS A 91 -5.80 -14.23 -2.65
C HIS A 91 -6.04 -14.80 -4.05
N GLU A 92 -4.99 -15.32 -4.69
CA GLU A 92 -5.05 -15.79 -6.08
C GLU A 92 -5.20 -17.32 -6.15
N ALA A 93 -4.47 -18.03 -5.30
CA ALA A 93 -4.44 -19.48 -5.25
C ALA A 93 -3.99 -19.96 -3.85
N PRO A 94 -4.21 -21.23 -3.48
CA PRO A 94 -3.74 -21.76 -2.21
C PRO A 94 -2.27 -21.44 -1.96
N GLY A 95 -1.97 -20.86 -0.80
CA GLY A 95 -0.64 -20.46 -0.39
C GLY A 95 -0.10 -19.20 -1.07
N ARG A 96 -0.89 -18.51 -1.92
CA ARG A 96 -0.40 -17.41 -2.76
C ARG A 96 -1.31 -16.18 -2.73
N PHE A 97 -0.71 -15.05 -2.35
CA PHE A 97 -1.30 -13.73 -2.43
C PHE A 97 -0.71 -12.91 -3.58
N SER A 98 -1.44 -11.87 -3.97
CA SER A 98 -1.02 -10.85 -4.93
C SER A 98 -1.15 -9.49 -4.25
N VAL A 99 -0.09 -8.69 -4.29
CA VAL A 99 -0.07 -7.33 -3.76
C VAL A 99 0.14 -6.36 -4.92
N GLN A 100 -0.77 -5.40 -5.01
CA GLN A 100 -0.84 -4.44 -6.10
C GLN A 100 -0.56 -3.05 -5.54
N PHE A 101 0.36 -2.35 -6.20
CA PHE A 101 0.84 -1.02 -5.82
C PHE A 101 0.67 -0.05 -6.99
N ALA A 102 0.39 1.22 -6.70
CA ALA A 102 0.60 2.26 -7.69
C ALA A 102 2.07 2.30 -8.10
N ALA A 103 2.34 2.47 -9.39
CA ALA A 103 3.69 2.46 -9.96
C ALA A 103 4.62 3.55 -9.39
N VAL A 104 4.06 4.59 -8.78
CA VAL A 104 4.82 5.67 -8.13
C VAL A 104 5.43 5.26 -6.78
N ILE A 105 4.96 4.17 -6.17
CA ILE A 105 5.47 3.70 -4.88
C ILE A 105 6.88 3.11 -5.06
N PRO A 106 7.89 3.51 -4.28
CA PRO A 106 9.23 2.96 -4.38
C PRO A 106 9.28 1.46 -4.11
N ARG A 107 10.14 0.72 -4.84
CA ARG A 107 10.31 -0.74 -4.67
C ARG A 107 10.65 -1.14 -3.23
N TRP A 108 11.43 -0.33 -2.53
CA TRP A 108 11.74 -0.55 -1.11
C TRP A 108 10.48 -0.59 -0.24
N ASP A 109 9.56 0.34 -0.47
CA ASP A 109 8.29 0.40 0.27
C ASP A 109 7.36 -0.75 -0.13
N MET A 110 7.33 -1.11 -1.42
CA MET A 110 6.61 -2.31 -1.88
C MET A 110 7.13 -3.58 -1.20
N ALA A 111 8.45 -3.72 -1.05
CA ALA A 111 9.08 -4.84 -0.37
C ALA A 111 8.69 -4.89 1.11
N ASN A 112 8.77 -3.76 1.82
CA ASN A 112 8.44 -3.67 3.23
C ASN A 112 6.96 -3.98 3.50
N VAL A 113 6.05 -3.46 2.69
CA VAL A 113 4.62 -3.78 2.80
C VAL A 113 4.37 -5.26 2.53
N THR A 114 4.97 -5.82 1.47
CA THR A 114 4.82 -7.24 1.14
C THR A 114 5.36 -8.13 2.26
N LEU A 115 6.50 -7.79 2.86
CA LEU A 115 7.07 -8.53 3.97
C LEU A 115 6.21 -8.43 5.24
N ASP A 116 5.72 -7.25 5.57
CA ASP A 116 4.79 -7.03 6.69
C ASP A 116 3.50 -7.85 6.51
N ALA A 117 2.94 -7.85 5.29
CA ALA A 117 1.79 -8.67 4.93
C ALA A 117 2.09 -10.16 5.10
N ALA A 118 3.25 -10.64 4.64
CA ALA A 118 3.65 -12.04 4.74
C ALA A 118 3.84 -12.51 6.20
N HIS A 119 4.49 -11.69 7.03
CA HIS A 119 4.65 -11.98 8.45
C HIS A 119 3.31 -11.98 9.19
N LEU A 120 2.45 -11.00 8.91
CA LEU A 120 1.14 -10.94 9.54
C LEU A 120 0.27 -12.12 9.09
N ALA A 121 0.22 -12.42 7.79
CA ALA A 121 -0.46 -13.59 7.24
C ALA A 121 0.03 -14.88 7.91
N HIS A 122 1.34 -15.04 8.10
CA HIS A 122 1.89 -16.21 8.78
C HIS A 122 1.36 -16.36 10.22
N ARG A 123 1.32 -15.26 10.99
CA ARG A 123 0.81 -15.28 12.37
C ARG A 123 -0.69 -15.57 12.46
N VAL A 124 -1.49 -14.97 11.58
CA VAL A 124 -2.96 -15.04 11.68
C VAL A 124 -3.58 -16.20 10.92
N LEU A 125 -2.89 -16.74 9.91
CA LEU A 125 -3.33 -17.87 9.09
C LEU A 125 -2.56 -19.17 9.36
N GLY A 126 -1.52 -19.13 10.20
CA GLY A 126 -0.82 -20.33 10.69
C GLY A 126 0.13 -21.00 9.70
N ARG A 127 0.36 -20.40 8.52
CA ARG A 127 1.25 -20.94 7.49
C ARG A 127 1.95 -19.84 6.69
N ARG A 128 3.11 -20.17 6.12
CA ARG A 128 3.81 -19.26 5.22
C ARG A 128 3.07 -19.18 3.89
N HIS A 129 3.01 -17.97 3.35
CA HIS A 129 2.40 -17.70 2.05
C HIS A 129 3.40 -16.95 1.18
N ASP A 130 3.35 -17.26 -0.10
CA ASP A 130 4.07 -16.58 -1.15
C ASP A 130 3.27 -15.35 -1.60
N PHE A 131 3.97 -14.30 -2.02
CA PHE A 131 3.32 -13.08 -2.51
C PHE A 131 3.89 -12.72 -3.88
N ASP A 132 3.02 -12.42 -4.82
CA ASP A 132 3.40 -11.79 -6.09
C ASP A 132 3.21 -10.27 -5.97
N ILE A 133 4.20 -9.50 -6.44
CA ILE A 133 4.21 -8.04 -6.36
C ILE A 133 3.91 -7.48 -7.74
N TYR A 134 2.88 -6.64 -7.83
CA TYR A 134 2.41 -6.01 -9.06
C TYR A 134 2.44 -4.50 -8.95
N GLU A 135 2.87 -3.86 -10.04
CA GLU A 135 2.53 -2.47 -10.32
C GLU A 135 1.21 -2.40 -11.07
N THR A 136 0.38 -1.41 -10.74
CA THR A 136 -0.86 -1.13 -11.44
C THR A 136 -0.77 0.19 -12.18
N TYR A 137 -1.07 0.11 -13.48
CA TYR A 137 -1.32 1.22 -14.39
C TYR A 137 -2.82 1.15 -14.73
N ILE A 138 -3.56 2.25 -14.81
CA ILE A 138 -4.96 2.14 -15.26
C ILE A 138 -4.90 1.86 -16.77
N PRO A 139 -5.36 0.70 -17.31
CA PRO A 139 -6.11 -0.41 -16.70
C PRO A 139 -5.32 -1.75 -16.50
N THR A 140 -4.01 -1.79 -16.75
CA THR A 140 -3.18 -3.00 -16.72
C THR A 140 -2.43 -3.18 -15.40
N LYS A 141 -2.15 -4.43 -15.01
CA LYS A 141 -1.20 -4.75 -13.92
C LYS A 141 0.00 -5.51 -14.48
N ARG A 142 1.19 -5.23 -13.94
CA ARG A 142 2.46 -5.85 -14.35
C ARG A 142 3.12 -6.46 -13.12
N LYS A 143 3.45 -7.76 -13.18
CA LYS A 143 4.24 -8.39 -12.12
C LYS A 143 5.66 -7.86 -12.21
N ILE A 144 6.21 -7.41 -11.09
CA ILE A 144 7.56 -6.83 -11.03
C ILE A 144 8.45 -7.53 -10.01
N GLY A 145 7.87 -8.40 -9.19
CA GLY A 145 8.60 -9.10 -8.15
C GLY A 145 7.76 -10.14 -7.44
N GLU A 146 8.40 -10.77 -6.48
CA GLU A 146 7.78 -11.76 -5.62
C GLU A 146 8.47 -11.88 -4.28
N LEU A 147 7.72 -12.28 -3.27
CA LEU A 147 8.21 -12.76 -2.01
C LEU A 147 8.07 -14.28 -1.97
N ARG A 148 9.17 -14.96 -1.63
CA ARG A 148 9.24 -16.42 -1.49
C ARG A 148 9.90 -16.82 -0.18
N TRP A 149 9.51 -17.98 0.33
CA TRP A 149 10.16 -18.62 1.46
C TRP A 149 11.09 -19.73 0.94
N PRO A 150 12.42 -19.56 1.01
CA PRO A 150 13.35 -20.59 0.58
C PRO A 150 13.16 -21.88 1.41
N GLU A 151 13.36 -23.03 0.77
CA GLU A 151 13.25 -24.33 1.43
C GLU A 151 14.24 -24.42 2.61
N GLY A 152 13.73 -24.78 3.79
CA GLY A 152 14.50 -24.79 5.04
C GLY A 152 14.94 -23.41 5.55
N GLY A 153 14.62 -22.32 4.85
CA GLY A 153 14.99 -20.98 5.24
C GLY A 153 14.04 -20.38 6.27
N GLU A 154 14.58 -19.66 7.24
CA GLU A 154 13.78 -18.93 8.23
C GLU A 154 13.31 -17.56 7.72
N ARG A 155 13.96 -17.02 6.68
CA ARG A 155 13.75 -15.67 6.17
C ARG A 155 13.09 -15.66 4.80
N ALA A 156 12.06 -14.82 4.65
CA ALA A 156 11.50 -14.51 3.35
C ALA A 156 12.50 -13.72 2.49
N LYS A 157 12.50 -13.98 1.19
CA LYS A 157 13.26 -13.21 0.21
C LYS A 157 12.29 -12.44 -0.68
N VAL A 158 12.56 -11.16 -0.91
CA VAL A 158 11.84 -10.33 -1.89
C VAL A 158 12.76 -10.09 -3.08
N ILE A 159 12.32 -10.51 -4.26
CA ILE A 159 13.08 -10.43 -5.50
C ILE A 159 12.32 -9.52 -6.47
N PHE A 160 13.00 -8.53 -7.01
CA PHE A 160 12.50 -7.72 -8.13
C PHE A 160 13.35 -8.05 -9.35
N ASP A 161 12.71 -8.46 -10.43
CA ASP A 161 13.39 -8.89 -11.64
C ASP A 161 12.64 -8.33 -12.85
N GLU A 162 13.38 -7.81 -13.83
CA GLU A 162 12.80 -7.28 -15.06
C GLU A 162 12.13 -8.39 -15.91
N SER A 163 12.56 -9.64 -15.77
CA SER A 163 11.95 -10.79 -16.45
C SER A 163 10.51 -11.07 -16.01
N PHE A 164 10.15 -10.76 -14.75
CA PHE A 164 8.74 -10.84 -14.32
C PHE A 164 7.85 -9.88 -15.11
N ALA A 165 8.46 -8.81 -15.59
CA ALA A 165 7.83 -7.71 -16.25
C ALA A 165 7.56 -8.01 -17.75
N GLU A 166 8.15 -9.09 -18.28
CA GLU A 166 7.91 -9.66 -19.62
C GLU A 166 6.92 -10.84 -19.62
N GLN A 167 6.68 -11.47 -18.46
CA GLN A 167 5.72 -12.58 -18.31
C GLN A 167 4.24 -12.14 -18.40
N SER A 168 3.96 -10.85 -18.63
CA SER A 168 2.65 -10.38 -19.06
C SER A 168 2.38 -10.91 -20.47
N ARG A 169 1.65 -12.02 -20.56
CA ARG A 169 1.19 -12.66 -21.80
C ARG A 169 0.80 -11.59 -22.84
N PRO A 170 1.44 -11.54 -24.02
CA PRO A 170 1.04 -10.61 -25.06
C PRO A 170 -0.43 -10.85 -25.36
N LEU A 171 -1.21 -9.78 -25.36
CA LEU A 171 -2.59 -9.83 -25.80
C LEU A 171 -2.58 -10.42 -27.22
N GLY A 172 -3.37 -11.48 -27.44
CA GLY A 172 -3.45 -12.15 -28.74
C GLY A 172 -3.89 -11.19 -29.86
N PRO A 173 -3.86 -11.62 -31.13
CA PRO A 173 -4.22 -10.79 -32.28
C PRO A 173 -5.63 -10.18 -32.23
N GLU A 174 -6.48 -10.68 -31.32
CA GLU A 174 -7.84 -10.22 -31.06
C GLU A 174 -7.94 -8.94 -30.19
N ALA A 175 -6.83 -8.45 -29.64
CA ALA A 175 -6.89 -7.30 -28.74
C ALA A 175 -7.08 -5.97 -29.49
N PRO A 176 -7.98 -5.09 -28.99
CA PRO A 176 -8.29 -3.85 -29.67
C PRO A 176 -7.04 -2.99 -29.80
N THR A 177 -6.67 -2.67 -31.04
CA THR A 177 -5.46 -1.91 -31.42
C THR A 177 -5.58 -0.41 -31.12
N THR A 178 -6.49 -0.02 -30.21
CA THR A 178 -6.96 1.37 -30.07
C THR A 178 -6.13 2.25 -29.14
N LEU A 179 -4.99 1.77 -28.63
CA LEU A 179 -4.03 2.63 -27.95
C LEU A 179 -2.89 2.94 -28.92
N GLY A 180 -3.02 4.06 -29.64
CA GLY A 180 -1.91 4.63 -30.41
C GLY A 180 -0.70 4.92 -29.52
N PRO A 181 0.51 5.04 -30.09
CA PRO A 181 1.72 5.28 -29.32
C PRO A 181 1.59 6.56 -28.49
N PHE A 182 1.95 6.48 -27.20
CA PHE A 182 1.91 7.57 -26.21
C PHE A 182 2.79 8.80 -26.57
N SER A 183 3.42 8.81 -27.74
CA SER A 183 4.32 9.87 -28.22
C SER A 183 3.63 11.17 -28.66
N GLU A 184 2.29 11.22 -28.71
CA GLU A 184 1.57 12.39 -29.25
C GLU A 184 0.84 13.25 -28.20
N ILE A 185 1.05 13.01 -26.90
CA ILE A 185 0.47 13.89 -25.87
C ILE A 185 1.53 14.93 -25.44
N PRO A 186 1.47 16.20 -25.88
CA PRO A 186 2.40 17.23 -25.44
C PRO A 186 2.15 17.57 -23.96
N PHE A 187 2.91 16.94 -23.06
CA PHE A 187 2.88 17.28 -21.63
C PHE A 187 3.81 18.46 -21.35
N ARG A 188 3.22 19.63 -21.03
CA ARG A 188 3.97 20.83 -20.66
C ARG A 188 4.24 20.80 -19.16
N VAL A 189 5.47 20.44 -18.74
CA VAL A 189 5.87 20.45 -17.33
C VAL A 189 6.04 21.90 -16.85
N PRO A 190 5.31 22.37 -15.82
CA PRO A 190 5.51 23.70 -15.27
C PRO A 190 6.83 23.80 -14.46
N PRO A 191 7.54 24.95 -14.51
CA PRO A 191 8.91 25.12 -13.99
C PRO A 191 9.06 25.13 -12.46
N ALA A 192 8.01 24.82 -11.68
CA ALA A 192 8.04 24.93 -10.22
C ALA A 192 8.60 23.69 -9.48
N MET A 193 8.97 22.61 -10.18
CA MET A 193 9.51 21.38 -9.56
C MET A 193 11.04 21.30 -9.60
N ARG A 194 11.74 22.34 -9.16
CA ARG A 194 13.16 22.25 -8.80
C ARG A 194 13.36 22.83 -7.41
N GLY A 195 13.34 21.99 -6.38
CA GLY A 195 13.53 22.45 -5.01
C GLY A 195 13.84 21.34 -4.01
N THR A 196 15.13 21.28 -3.64
CA THR A 196 15.68 20.91 -2.32
C THR A 196 15.29 19.56 -1.70
N GLY A 197 16.19 18.58 -1.86
CA GLY A 197 16.17 17.34 -1.09
C GLY A 197 16.55 17.58 0.38
N ASN A 198 15.64 17.21 1.30
CA ASN A 198 15.87 17.28 2.73
C ASN A 198 16.42 15.94 3.25
N ARG A 199 17.67 15.97 3.71
CA ARG A 199 18.47 14.85 4.22
C ARG A 199 18.16 14.47 5.69
N ALA A 200 17.04 14.94 6.26
CA ALA A 200 16.81 14.98 7.71
C ALA A 200 15.79 13.96 8.27
N ALA A 201 15.10 13.18 7.44
CA ALA A 201 14.05 12.26 7.92
C ALA A 201 14.55 10.88 8.39
N ALA A 202 15.86 10.60 8.36
CA ALA A 202 16.40 9.25 8.56
C ALA A 202 16.66 8.84 10.03
N LEU A 203 16.35 9.66 11.04
CA LEU A 203 16.89 9.44 12.40
C LEU A 203 15.90 8.99 13.49
N ASN A 204 14.62 8.73 13.21
CA ASN A 204 13.66 8.31 14.26
C ASN A 204 12.67 7.22 13.81
N ALA A 205 13.18 6.12 13.26
CA ALA A 205 12.39 4.89 13.10
C ALA A 205 12.61 3.96 14.31
N PRO A 206 11.57 3.56 15.05
CA PRO A 206 11.70 2.52 16.08
C PRO A 206 12.12 1.19 15.43
N GLN A 207 13.03 0.47 16.11
CA GLN A 207 13.83 -0.67 15.65
C GLN A 207 13.04 -1.98 15.37
N PHE A 208 12.01 -1.96 14.51
CA PHE A 208 11.13 -3.13 14.34
C PHE A 208 11.32 -4.01 13.10
N LEU A 209 12.32 -3.74 12.26
CA LEU A 209 12.87 -4.72 11.31
C LEU A 209 14.38 -4.51 11.30
N ARG A 210 15.16 -5.43 11.89
CA ARG A 210 16.61 -5.40 11.67
C ARG A 210 16.83 -5.71 10.20
N SER A 211 17.71 -4.97 9.52
CA SER A 211 18.07 -5.20 8.11
C SER A 211 18.65 -6.59 7.83
N THR A 212 18.78 -7.43 8.87
CA THR A 212 19.23 -8.81 8.77
C THR A 212 18.19 -9.74 8.15
N ASP A 213 16.91 -9.40 8.15
CA ASP A 213 15.85 -10.31 7.67
C ASP A 213 15.50 -10.14 6.18
N LEU A 214 16.07 -9.14 5.52
CA LEU A 214 15.88 -8.85 4.10
C LEU A 214 17.19 -9.08 3.35
N VAL A 215 17.18 -10.03 2.42
CA VAL A 215 18.18 -10.09 1.34
C VAL A 215 17.53 -9.42 0.13
N PHE A 216 18.05 -8.25 -0.25
CA PHE A 216 17.60 -7.53 -1.44
C PHE A 216 18.54 -7.89 -2.59
N GLU A 217 18.06 -8.73 -3.50
CA GLU A 217 18.75 -9.07 -4.74
C GLU A 217 18.07 -8.27 -5.86
N GLN A 218 18.80 -7.31 -6.45
CA GLN A 218 18.49 -6.75 -7.76
C GLN A 218 19.31 -7.53 -8.78
N ASN A 219 18.63 -8.29 -9.62
CA ASN A 219 19.24 -8.91 -10.81
C ASN A 219 19.05 -8.00 -12.01
#